data_AF-A0A7J7YS72-F1
#
_entry.id   AF-A0A7J7YS72-F1
#
_cell.length_a   1.000
_cell.length_b   1.000
_cell.length_c   1.000
_cell.angle_alpha   90.00
_cell.angle_beta   90.00
_cell.angle_gamma   90.00
#
_symmetry.space_group_name_H-M   'P 1'
#
loop_
_entity.id
_entity.type
_entity.pdbx_description
1 polymer ?
#
loop_
_entity_poly.entity_id
_entity_poly.type
_entity_poly.pdbx_seq_one_letter_code
_entity_poly.pdbx_strand_id
1 'polypeptide(L)'
;MAAVGAGAASAELVIGWCIFGLLLLAILAFCWIYVRKYQSQRESEVVSTITAIFSLAIALITSALLPVDIFLVSYMKNQNGTFKDWANANVSRQIEDTVLYGYYTLYSVILFCVFLWIPFVYFYYEEKDDDDTGKCTQIKTALKYTLGFAVICALLLLVGAFVPLNVPNNKNSTEWEKVKFLFEELGSSHGLAALSFSISSLTLIGMLAAITYTAYGMSALPLNLIKGTRSAAYERLENTEDIEEVEQHIQTIKSKSKDGRPLPARDKRALKQFEERLRTLRKRERHLEFIENSCWTKFCGALRPLKIIWGIFFILVALLFVISLFLSNLDKALHSAGIDSGFIIFGANLSNPLNMLLPLLQTVFPLDYILITIIIMYFIFTSMAGIRNIGIWFFWIRLYKIRRGRTRPQALLFLCMILLLIVLHTSYMTIKNIFFMFSEVTLLYHRLIFKIAVILCKYKTTGFVRECLWKIFFSSVY
;
A
#
# COMPACT_ATOMS: atom_id res chain seq x y z
N MET A 1 30.75 4.71 36.86
CA MET A 1 29.33 4.52 36.47
C MET A 1 28.95 5.27 35.20
N ALA A 2 29.49 6.46 34.89
CA ALA A 2 29.23 7.15 33.61
C ALA A 2 29.72 6.40 32.35
N ALA A 3 30.85 5.68 32.42
CA ALA A 3 31.37 4.89 31.29
C ALA A 3 30.53 3.64 30.97
N VAL A 4 29.82 3.08 31.95
CA VAL A 4 28.94 1.91 31.75
C VAL A 4 27.60 2.34 31.12
N GLY A 5 27.10 3.53 31.47
CA GLY A 5 25.92 4.12 30.82
C GLY A 5 26.15 4.50 29.35
N ALA A 6 27.35 4.97 29.01
CA ALA A 6 27.71 5.29 27.62
C ALA A 6 27.81 4.05 26.71
N GLY A 7 28.29 2.92 27.25
CA GLY A 7 28.35 1.64 26.52
C GLY A 7 26.98 0.99 26.30
N ALA A 8 26.04 1.15 27.24
CA ALA A 8 24.67 0.68 27.08
C ALA A 8 23.89 1.51 26.05
N ALA A 9 24.02 2.84 26.08
CA ALA A 9 23.37 3.72 25.11
C ALA A 9 23.88 3.51 23.66
N SER A 10 25.17 3.23 23.49
CA SER A 10 25.73 2.89 22.17
C SER A 10 25.29 1.51 21.68
N ALA A 11 25.19 0.52 22.58
CA ALA A 11 24.69 -0.81 22.24
C ALA A 11 23.21 -0.79 21.79
N GLU A 12 22.35 -0.07 22.51
CA GLU A 12 20.93 0.10 22.15
C GLU A 12 20.76 0.82 20.80
N LEU A 13 21.59 1.83 20.51
CA LEU A 13 21.58 2.53 19.23
C LEU A 13 22.02 1.61 18.08
N VAL A 14 23.08 0.83 18.28
CA VAL A 14 23.56 -0.17 17.30
C VAL A 14 22.49 -1.23 17.03
N ILE A 15 21.81 -1.73 18.08
CA ILE A 15 20.70 -2.68 17.94
C ILE A 15 19.56 -2.06 17.12
N GLY A 16 19.19 -0.81 17.39
CA GLY A 16 18.16 -0.09 16.64
C GLY A 16 18.49 0.05 15.15
N TRP A 17 19.72 0.46 14.81
CA TRP A 17 20.18 0.53 13.42
C TRP A 17 20.27 -0.84 12.75
N CYS A 18 20.65 -1.89 13.50
CA CYS A 18 20.63 -3.27 12.99
C CYS A 18 19.22 -3.75 12.67
N ILE A 19 18.24 -3.48 13.53
CA ILE A 19 16.83 -3.84 13.30
C ILE A 19 16.28 -3.08 12.08
N PHE A 20 16.55 -1.78 11.99
CA PHE A 20 16.15 -0.96 10.85
C PHE A 20 16.77 -1.46 9.55
N GLY A 21 18.07 -1.74 9.55
CA GLY A 21 18.80 -2.29 8.40
C GLY A 21 18.25 -3.66 7.97
N LEU A 22 17.92 -4.53 8.93
CA LEU A 22 17.33 -5.85 8.66
C LEU A 22 15.92 -5.71 8.07
N LEU A 23 15.10 -4.80 8.59
CA LEU A 23 13.76 -4.52 8.08
C LEU A 23 13.82 -3.97 6.65
N LEU A 24 14.73 -3.03 6.38
CA LEU A 24 14.93 -2.47 5.05
C LEU A 24 15.43 -3.54 4.06
N LEU A 25 16.34 -4.41 4.49
CA LEU A 25 16.80 -5.54 3.68
C LEU A 25 15.66 -6.52 3.38
N ALA A 26 14.81 -6.83 4.37
CA ALA A 26 13.63 -7.67 4.17
C ALA A 26 12.64 -7.07 3.17
N ILE A 27 12.40 -5.75 3.23
CA ILE A 27 11.58 -5.02 2.24
C ILE A 27 12.21 -5.12 0.85
N LEU A 28 13.51 -4.87 0.70
CA LEU A 28 14.20 -4.94 -0.59
C LEU A 28 14.19 -6.36 -1.16
N ALA A 29 14.43 -7.37 -0.33
CA ALA A 29 14.36 -8.77 -0.72
C ALA A 29 12.94 -9.14 -1.19
N PHE A 30 11.91 -8.71 -0.45
CA PHE A 30 10.52 -8.90 -0.86
C PHE A 30 10.24 -8.22 -2.22
N CYS A 31 10.66 -6.96 -2.39
CA CYS A 31 10.47 -6.22 -3.64
C CYS A 31 11.14 -6.90 -4.82
N TRP A 32 12.39 -7.34 -4.65
CA TRP A 32 13.15 -8.06 -5.67
C TRP A 32 12.47 -9.37 -6.05
N ILE A 33 12.10 -10.20 -5.07
CA ILE A 33 11.40 -11.47 -5.30
C ILE A 33 10.06 -11.23 -6.00
N TYR A 34 9.29 -10.22 -5.56
CA TYR A 34 8.01 -9.87 -6.13
C TYR A 34 8.15 -9.47 -7.61
N VAL A 35 9.03 -8.52 -7.92
CA VAL A 35 9.27 -8.03 -9.28
C VAL A 35 9.74 -9.17 -10.20
N ARG A 36 10.76 -9.94 -9.79
CA ARG A 36 11.28 -11.07 -10.58
C ARG A 36 10.26 -12.17 -10.80
N LYS A 37 9.32 -12.38 -9.86
CA LYS A 37 8.27 -13.39 -9.98
C LYS A 37 7.24 -13.07 -11.06
N TYR A 38 6.95 -11.78 -11.29
CA TYR A 38 5.93 -11.37 -12.27
C TYR A 38 6.54 -11.01 -13.62
N GLN A 39 7.71 -10.39 -13.62
CA GLN A 39 8.38 -9.93 -14.82
C GLN A 39 8.61 -11.03 -15.86
N SER A 40 8.43 -10.69 -17.15
CA SER A 40 8.85 -11.52 -18.28
C SER A 40 10.37 -11.64 -18.37
N GLN A 41 10.88 -12.86 -18.53
CA GLN A 41 12.33 -13.11 -18.75
C GLN A 41 12.81 -12.71 -20.16
N ARG A 42 11.89 -12.50 -21.11
CA ARG A 42 12.23 -12.28 -22.52
C ARG A 42 12.34 -10.81 -22.92
N GLU A 43 11.67 -9.93 -22.19
CA GLU A 43 11.52 -8.49 -22.51
C GLU A 43 12.05 -7.61 -21.34
N SER A 44 12.93 -8.15 -20.49
CA SER A 44 13.35 -7.49 -19.25
C SER A 44 14.46 -6.47 -19.46
N GLU A 45 14.17 -5.19 -19.18
CA GLU A 45 15.17 -4.11 -19.12
C GLU A 45 15.61 -3.80 -17.69
N VAL A 46 16.91 -3.53 -17.51
CA VAL A 46 17.50 -3.27 -16.18
C VAL A 46 16.93 -1.98 -15.56
N VAL A 47 16.79 -0.91 -16.34
CA VAL A 47 16.26 0.37 -15.82
C VAL A 47 14.83 0.24 -15.30
N SER A 48 13.98 -0.48 -16.06
CA SER A 48 12.59 -0.72 -15.67
C SER A 48 12.45 -1.58 -14.41
N THR A 49 13.35 -2.56 -14.24
CA THR A 49 13.35 -3.44 -13.05
C THR A 49 13.79 -2.73 -11.81
N ILE A 50 14.88 -1.97 -11.88
CA ILE A 50 15.36 -1.15 -10.78
C ILE A 50 14.27 -0.16 -10.36
N THR A 51 13.62 0.48 -11.33
CA THR A 51 12.53 1.42 -11.07
C THR A 51 11.32 0.77 -10.39
N ALA A 52 10.92 -0.41 -10.84
CA ALA A 52 9.82 -1.15 -10.20
C ALA A 52 10.17 -1.58 -8.77
N ILE A 53 11.40 -2.09 -8.55
CA ILE A 53 11.88 -2.49 -7.22
C ILE A 53 11.92 -1.27 -6.29
N PHE A 54 12.49 -0.16 -6.76
CA PHE A 54 12.60 1.09 -6.01
C PHE A 54 11.24 1.68 -5.66
N SER A 55 10.33 1.78 -6.63
CA SER A 55 8.97 2.29 -6.41
C SER A 55 8.19 1.41 -5.43
N LEU A 56 8.30 0.09 -5.56
CA LEU A 56 7.68 -0.85 -4.63
C LEU A 56 8.28 -0.74 -3.22
N ALA A 57 9.60 -0.54 -3.10
CA ALA A 57 10.26 -0.35 -1.83
C ALA A 57 9.81 0.95 -1.14
N ILE A 58 9.70 2.06 -1.88
CA ILE A 58 9.17 3.33 -1.34
C ILE A 58 7.75 3.14 -0.82
N ALA A 59 6.89 2.43 -1.56
CA ALA A 59 5.52 2.15 -1.11
C ALA A 59 5.50 1.37 0.21
N LEU A 60 6.35 0.35 0.35
CA LEU A 60 6.42 -0.45 1.57
C LEU A 60 7.06 0.29 2.74
N ILE A 61 8.13 1.07 2.50
CA ILE A 61 8.78 1.90 3.52
C ILE A 61 7.81 2.97 4.04
N THR A 62 7.10 3.65 3.13
CA THR A 62 6.08 4.66 3.49
C THR A 62 4.97 4.05 4.33
N SER A 63 4.57 2.81 4.03
CA SER A 63 3.57 2.11 4.82
C SER A 63 4.10 1.64 6.18
N ALA A 64 5.38 1.26 6.25
CA ALA A 64 6.05 0.84 7.48
C ALA A 64 6.36 2.02 8.42
N LEU A 65 6.42 3.25 7.90
CA LEU A 65 6.60 4.44 8.73
C LEU A 65 5.40 4.70 9.66
N LEU A 66 4.18 4.39 9.22
CA LEU A 66 2.95 4.55 10.02
C LEU A 66 2.98 3.78 11.36
N PRO A 67 3.22 2.45 11.40
CA PRO A 67 3.29 1.73 12.66
C PRO A 67 4.51 2.13 13.49
N VAL A 68 5.62 2.55 12.87
CA VAL A 68 6.80 3.07 13.58
C VAL A 68 6.49 4.39 14.29
N ASP A 69 5.77 5.30 13.63
CA ASP A 69 5.32 6.57 14.19
C ASP A 69 4.39 6.35 15.40
N ILE A 70 3.38 5.48 15.24
CA ILE A 70 2.48 5.09 16.34
C ILE A 70 3.27 4.50 17.51
N PHE A 71 4.22 3.60 17.22
CA PHE A 71 5.08 3.01 18.25
C PHE A 71 5.91 4.07 18.96
N LEU A 72 6.49 5.02 18.24
CA LEU A 72 7.36 6.05 18.78
C LEU A 72 6.59 6.99 19.71
N VAL A 73 5.39 7.42 19.32
CA VAL A 73 4.48 8.22 20.16
C VAL A 73 4.09 7.44 21.42
N SER A 74 3.77 6.15 21.30
CA SER A 74 3.44 5.31 22.46
C SER A 74 4.66 5.05 23.36
N TYR A 75 5.85 4.90 22.79
CA TYR A 75 7.09 4.64 23.53
C TYR A 75 7.53 5.84 24.36
N MET A 76 7.26 7.07 23.89
CA MET A 76 7.54 8.31 24.63
C MET A 76 6.60 8.52 25.84
N LYS A 77 5.47 7.81 25.89
CA LYS A 77 4.47 7.93 26.96
C LYS A 77 4.60 6.81 28.00
N ASN A 78 4.26 7.14 29.24
CA ASN A 78 4.04 6.20 30.33
C ASN A 78 2.64 5.58 30.24
N GLN A 79 2.39 4.50 30.98
CA GLN A 79 1.06 3.90 31.12
C GLN A 79 0.00 4.90 31.62
N ASN A 80 0.44 5.94 32.35
CA ASN A 80 -0.41 6.99 32.89
C ASN A 80 -0.72 8.12 31.87
N GLY A 81 -0.25 7.99 30.62
CA GLY A 81 -0.41 8.99 29.55
C GLY A 81 0.54 10.19 29.65
N THR A 82 1.32 10.31 30.72
CA THR A 82 2.36 11.33 30.88
C THR A 82 3.59 10.99 30.05
N PHE A 83 4.32 11.99 29.56
CA PHE A 83 5.61 11.77 28.90
C PHE A 83 6.63 11.21 29.91
N LYS A 84 7.53 10.35 29.44
CA LYS A 84 8.67 9.87 30.24
C LYS A 84 9.63 11.03 30.54
N ASP A 85 10.32 10.97 31.68
CA ASP A 85 11.22 12.05 32.12
C ASP A 85 12.34 12.36 31.10
N TRP A 86 12.82 11.34 30.37
CA TRP A 86 13.80 11.49 29.30
C TRP A 86 13.22 12.10 28.02
N ALA A 87 11.90 12.03 27.83
CA ALA A 87 11.17 12.57 26.70
C ALA A 87 10.66 14.00 26.94
N ASN A 88 11.18 14.69 27.96
CA ASN A 88 10.85 16.09 28.22
C ASN A 88 11.20 16.99 27.02
N ALA A 89 10.35 18.01 26.80
CA ALA A 89 10.10 18.80 25.59
C ALA A 89 11.16 18.92 24.48
N ASN A 90 12.46 18.92 24.78
CA ASN A 90 13.49 19.10 23.78
C ASN A 90 13.76 17.83 22.95
N VAL A 91 13.76 16.65 23.60
CA VAL A 91 14.03 15.36 22.90
C VAL A 91 12.80 14.88 22.13
N SER A 92 11.59 15.06 22.67
CA SER A 92 10.34 14.73 21.96
C SER A 92 10.20 15.52 20.67
N ARG A 93 10.46 16.85 20.70
CA ARG A 93 10.44 17.70 19.51
C ARG A 93 11.40 17.24 18.44
N GLN A 94 12.63 16.87 18.80
CA GLN A 94 13.60 16.34 17.83
C GLN A 94 13.13 15.06 17.16
N ILE A 95 12.50 14.16 17.93
CA ILE A 95 11.97 12.90 17.42
C ILE A 95 10.76 13.14 16.51
N GLU A 96 9.83 14.01 16.91
CA GLU A 96 8.66 14.43 16.13
C GLU A 96 9.07 15.09 14.82
N ASP A 97 10.02 16.04 14.86
CA ASP A 97 10.57 16.70 13.68
C ASP A 97 11.23 15.70 12.73
N THR A 98 11.97 14.73 13.26
CA THR A 98 12.62 13.69 12.45
C THR A 98 11.59 12.84 11.70
N VAL A 99 10.52 12.41 12.37
CA VAL A 99 9.43 11.64 11.74
C VAL A 99 8.68 12.49 10.70
N LEU A 100 8.41 13.75 11.03
CA LEU A 100 7.76 14.71 10.13
C LEU A 100 8.57 14.91 8.84
N TYR A 101 9.88 15.17 8.95
CA TYR A 101 10.76 15.25 7.78
C TYR A 101 10.83 13.92 7.01
N GLY A 102 10.74 12.78 7.71
CA GLY A 102 10.60 11.46 7.10
C GLY A 102 9.38 11.36 6.18
N TYR A 103 8.20 11.74 6.67
CA TYR A 103 6.98 11.76 5.85
C TYR A 103 7.09 12.72 4.68
N TYR A 104 7.56 13.95 4.89
CA TYR A 104 7.71 14.91 3.80
C TYR A 104 8.69 14.44 2.73
N THR A 105 9.81 13.84 3.13
CA THR A 105 10.79 13.27 2.21
C THR A 105 10.17 12.13 1.41
N LEU A 106 9.52 11.16 2.07
CA LEU A 106 8.90 10.02 1.39
C LEU A 106 7.77 10.46 0.46
N TYR A 107 6.91 11.38 0.88
CA TYR A 107 5.82 11.90 0.04
C TYR A 107 6.34 12.72 -1.14
N SER A 108 7.41 13.49 -0.97
CA SER A 108 8.08 14.19 -2.07
C SER A 108 8.71 13.21 -3.07
N VAL A 109 9.33 12.13 -2.58
CA VAL A 109 9.85 11.04 -3.41
C VAL A 109 8.72 10.33 -4.15
N ILE A 110 7.57 10.08 -3.52
CA ILE A 110 6.38 9.51 -4.19
C ILE A 110 5.91 10.43 -5.32
N LEU A 111 5.80 11.73 -5.06
CA LEU A 111 5.39 12.72 -6.05
C LEU A 111 6.38 12.78 -7.23
N PHE A 112 7.68 12.79 -6.95
CA PHE A 112 8.73 12.67 -7.96
C PHE A 112 8.61 11.36 -8.76
N CYS A 113 8.38 10.23 -8.09
CA CYS A 113 8.24 8.94 -8.75
C CYS A 113 7.03 8.91 -9.68
N VAL A 114 5.88 9.42 -9.24
CA VAL A 114 4.61 9.37 -10.00
C VAL A 114 4.63 10.32 -11.20
N PHE A 115 5.15 11.55 -11.06
CA PHE A 115 5.09 12.55 -12.12
C PHE A 115 6.33 12.63 -13.02
N LEU A 116 7.49 12.20 -12.54
CA LEU A 116 8.76 12.37 -13.27
C LEU A 116 9.40 11.02 -13.59
N TRP A 117 9.73 10.23 -12.57
CA TRP A 117 10.57 9.04 -12.78
C TRP A 117 9.84 7.89 -13.50
N ILE A 118 8.65 7.50 -13.04
CA ILE A 118 7.89 6.39 -13.65
C ILE A 118 7.48 6.75 -15.10
N PRO A 119 6.91 7.94 -15.39
CA PRO A 119 6.62 8.34 -16.77
C PRO A 119 7.86 8.35 -17.66
N PHE A 120 9.00 8.86 -17.17
CA PHE A 120 10.27 8.85 -17.90
C PHE A 120 10.70 7.43 -18.27
N VAL A 121 10.75 6.51 -17.31
CA VAL A 121 11.15 5.12 -17.56
C VAL A 121 10.14 4.40 -18.46
N TYR A 122 8.85 4.74 -18.37
CA TYR A 122 7.82 4.22 -19.25
C TYR A 122 8.06 4.61 -20.72
N PHE A 123 8.21 5.91 -21.02
CA PHE A 123 8.47 6.39 -22.39
C PHE A 123 9.83 5.97 -22.91
N TYR A 124 10.85 5.92 -22.03
CA TYR A 124 12.16 5.40 -22.40
C TYR A 124 12.08 3.94 -22.84
N TYR A 125 11.25 3.12 -22.19
CA TYR A 125 11.06 1.72 -22.60
C TYR A 125 10.27 1.59 -23.90
N GLU A 126 9.19 2.37 -24.10
CA GLU A 126 8.38 2.30 -25.33
C GLU A 126 9.19 2.67 -26.58
N GLU A 127 10.01 3.72 -26.51
CA GLU A 127 10.84 4.18 -27.64
C GLU A 127 11.99 3.20 -27.97
N LYS A 128 12.24 2.19 -27.12
CA LYS A 128 13.27 1.18 -27.38
C LYS A 128 12.85 0.20 -28.48
N ASP A 129 11.55 -0.01 -28.67
CA ASP A 129 11.03 -1.01 -29.60
C ASP A 129 11.11 -0.56 -31.08
N ASP A 130 11.50 0.70 -31.36
CA ASP A 130 11.81 1.19 -32.70
C ASP A 130 13.31 1.02 -33.02
N ASP A 131 13.64 -0.03 -33.79
CA ASP A 131 14.97 -0.64 -33.98
C ASP A 131 16.14 0.25 -34.47
N ASP A 132 15.94 1.55 -34.79
CA ASP A 132 16.98 2.41 -35.41
C ASP A 132 17.28 3.73 -34.66
N THR A 133 16.70 3.96 -33.47
CA THR A 133 16.89 5.24 -32.76
C THR A 133 18.10 5.22 -31.83
N GLY A 134 19.07 6.12 -32.04
CA GLY A 134 20.23 6.26 -31.14
C GLY A 134 19.82 6.53 -29.67
N LYS A 135 20.62 6.06 -28.70
CA LYS A 135 20.33 6.23 -27.25
C LYS A 135 20.09 7.68 -26.84
N CYS A 136 20.79 8.63 -27.47
CA CYS A 136 20.63 10.06 -27.19
C CYS A 136 19.27 10.60 -27.67
N THR A 137 18.80 10.17 -28.84
CA THR A 137 17.48 10.51 -29.37
C THR A 137 16.38 9.89 -28.52
N GLN A 138 16.53 8.63 -28.10
CA GLN A 138 15.59 7.95 -27.19
C GLN A 138 15.37 8.72 -25.87
N ILE A 139 16.46 9.15 -25.22
CA ILE A 139 16.39 9.94 -23.98
C ILE A 139 15.69 11.29 -24.22
N LYS A 140 16.00 11.97 -25.34
CA LYS A 140 15.36 13.25 -25.69
C LYS A 140 13.87 13.10 -25.91
N THR A 141 13.45 12.05 -26.62
CA THR A 141 12.03 11.78 -26.86
C THR A 141 11.31 11.44 -25.55
N ALA A 142 11.88 10.56 -24.72
CA ALA A 142 11.32 10.23 -23.41
C ALA A 142 11.19 11.45 -22.49
N LEU A 143 12.20 12.33 -22.47
CA LEU A 143 12.18 13.56 -21.68
C LEU A 143 11.12 14.54 -22.20
N LYS A 144 10.96 14.66 -23.52
CA LYS A 144 9.90 15.49 -24.13
C LYS A 144 8.50 15.06 -23.68
N TYR A 145 8.19 13.77 -23.65
CA TYR A 145 6.89 13.29 -23.19
C TYR A 145 6.73 13.37 -21.67
N THR A 146 7.80 13.16 -20.91
CA THR A 146 7.81 13.34 -19.45
C THR A 146 7.56 14.80 -19.06
N LEU A 147 8.00 15.76 -19.88
CA LEU A 147 7.77 17.19 -19.65
C LEU A 147 6.27 17.50 -19.47
N GLY A 148 5.38 16.79 -20.19
CA GLY A 148 3.93 16.97 -20.01
C GLY A 148 3.47 16.65 -18.59
N PHE A 149 3.95 15.56 -18.01
CA PHE A 149 3.67 15.18 -16.62
C PHE A 149 4.34 16.14 -15.63
N ALA A 150 5.54 16.63 -15.93
CA ALA A 150 6.22 17.66 -15.14
C ALA A 150 5.43 18.97 -15.11
N VAL A 151 4.84 19.39 -16.23
CA VAL A 151 3.98 20.59 -16.30
C VAL A 151 2.72 20.40 -15.45
N ILE A 152 2.07 19.24 -15.50
CA ILE A 152 0.91 18.94 -14.63
C ILE A 152 1.32 19.02 -13.15
N CYS A 153 2.47 18.45 -12.78
CA CYS A 153 3.00 18.53 -11.44
C CYS A 153 3.29 19.97 -11.00
N ALA A 154 3.89 20.77 -11.89
CA ALA A 154 4.17 22.18 -11.65
C ALA A 154 2.86 22.97 -11.46
N LEU A 155 1.84 22.72 -12.28
CA LEU A 155 0.51 23.34 -12.12
C LEU A 155 -0.12 22.98 -10.78
N LEU A 156 -0.07 21.72 -10.35
CA LEU A 156 -0.59 21.30 -9.04
C LEU A 156 0.14 21.99 -7.89
N LEU A 157 1.47 22.07 -7.95
CA LEU A 157 2.28 22.75 -6.94
C LEU A 157 2.03 24.26 -6.93
N LEU A 158 1.90 24.89 -8.10
CA LEU A 158 1.57 26.32 -8.20
C LEU A 158 0.20 26.60 -7.61
N VAL A 159 -0.84 25.83 -7.99
CA VAL A 159 -2.18 25.98 -7.40
C VAL A 159 -2.10 25.82 -5.88
N GLY A 160 -1.40 24.79 -5.39
CA GLY A 160 -1.20 24.59 -3.95
C GLY A 160 -0.44 25.72 -3.24
N ALA A 161 0.49 26.38 -3.93
CA ALA A 161 1.23 27.53 -3.41
C ALA A 161 0.36 28.79 -3.37
N PHE A 162 -0.49 29.00 -4.38
CA PHE A 162 -1.29 30.23 -4.53
C PHE A 162 -2.65 30.19 -3.80
N VAL A 163 -3.26 29.01 -3.61
CA VAL A 163 -4.55 28.86 -2.90
C VAL A 163 -4.55 29.41 -1.46
N PRO A 164 -3.50 29.22 -0.63
CA PRO A 164 -3.47 29.74 0.74
C PRO A 164 -3.01 31.21 0.87
N LEU A 165 -2.77 31.93 -0.23
CA LEU A 165 -2.25 33.30 -0.16
C LEU A 165 -3.35 34.31 0.18
N ASN A 166 -3.30 34.84 1.39
CA ASN A 166 -3.90 36.13 1.71
C ASN A 166 -2.92 37.22 1.30
N VAL A 167 -3.09 37.80 0.10
CA VAL A 167 -2.22 38.87 -0.40
C VAL A 167 -2.47 40.15 0.41
N PRO A 168 -1.48 40.70 1.14
CA PRO A 168 -1.60 42.04 1.70
C PRO A 168 -1.59 43.05 0.54
N ASN A 169 -2.68 43.80 0.40
CA ASN A 169 -2.89 44.72 -0.70
C ASN A 169 -2.06 46.00 -0.51
N ASN A 170 -0.75 45.95 -0.79
CA ASN A 170 0.07 47.16 -0.86
C ASN A 170 0.35 47.53 -2.34
N LYS A 171 -0.15 48.70 -2.76
CA LYS A 171 -0.33 49.07 -4.16
C LYS A 171 0.94 49.56 -4.88
N ASN A 172 2.10 49.56 -4.21
CA ASN A 172 3.31 50.26 -4.68
C ASN A 172 4.55 49.37 -4.86
N SER A 173 4.43 48.05 -4.99
CA SER A 173 5.59 47.18 -5.28
C SER A 173 5.70 46.84 -6.75
N THR A 174 6.94 46.83 -7.26
CA THR A 174 7.25 46.40 -8.62
C THR A 174 6.96 44.90 -8.77
N GLU A 175 6.48 44.46 -9.94
CA GLU A 175 6.15 43.05 -10.21
C GLU A 175 7.34 42.10 -9.92
N TRP A 176 8.57 42.60 -10.04
CA TRP A 176 9.78 41.83 -9.78
C TRP A 176 10.12 41.65 -8.30
N GLU A 177 9.79 42.62 -7.45
CA GLU A 177 9.87 42.46 -5.99
C GLU A 177 8.79 41.51 -5.48
N LYS A 178 7.60 41.50 -6.09
CA LYS A 178 6.56 40.50 -5.78
C LYS A 178 7.03 39.09 -6.13
N VAL A 179 7.66 38.89 -7.29
CA VAL A 179 8.22 37.58 -7.68
C VAL A 179 9.37 37.16 -6.76
N LYS A 180 10.26 38.08 -6.39
CA LYS A 180 11.37 37.77 -5.47
C LYS A 180 10.87 37.44 -4.06
N PHE A 181 9.90 38.20 -3.54
CA PHE A 181 9.19 37.92 -2.30
C PHE A 181 8.48 36.57 -2.36
N LEU A 182 7.81 36.25 -3.47
CA LEU A 182 7.18 34.94 -3.68
C LEU A 182 8.18 33.78 -3.67
N PHE A 183 9.37 33.93 -4.26
CA PHE A 183 10.43 32.91 -4.24
C PHE A 183 11.04 32.71 -2.85
N GLU A 184 11.19 33.78 -2.08
CA GLU A 184 11.76 33.76 -0.74
C GLU A 184 10.74 33.21 0.29
N GLU A 185 9.45 33.51 0.12
CA GLU A 185 8.33 32.99 0.92
C GLU A 185 7.97 31.53 0.57
N LEU A 186 8.14 31.11 -0.70
CA LEU A 186 8.05 29.69 -1.11
C LEU A 186 9.11 28.83 -0.42
N GLY A 187 10.31 29.40 -0.22
CA GLY A 187 11.46 28.71 0.37
C GLY A 187 11.39 28.55 1.89
N SER A 188 10.62 29.38 2.60
CA SER A 188 10.61 29.42 4.07
C SER A 188 9.42 28.69 4.73
N SER A 189 8.23 28.67 4.12
CA SER A 189 7.05 28.03 4.74
C SER A 189 5.95 27.54 3.76
N HIS A 190 5.77 28.17 2.60
CA HIS A 190 4.65 27.87 1.68
C HIS A 190 4.88 26.68 0.74
N GLY A 191 6.12 26.22 0.54
CA GLY A 191 6.40 24.97 -0.17
C GLY A 191 5.69 23.76 0.45
N LEU A 192 5.49 23.76 1.77
CA LEU A 192 4.74 22.74 2.50
C LEU A 192 3.24 22.75 2.16
N ALA A 193 2.66 23.93 1.94
CA ALA A 193 1.26 24.05 1.53
C ALA A 193 1.06 23.60 0.08
N ALA A 194 2.00 23.91 -0.81
CA ALA A 194 2.02 23.40 -2.18
C ALA A 194 2.11 21.87 -2.24
N LEU A 195 3.02 21.29 -1.44
CA LEU A 195 3.17 19.85 -1.31
C LEU A 195 1.92 19.19 -0.72
N SER A 196 1.34 19.75 0.35
CA SER A 196 0.14 19.18 0.97
C SER A 196 -1.05 19.17 0.02
N PHE A 197 -1.27 20.24 -0.75
CA PHE A 197 -2.31 20.29 -1.78
C PHE A 197 -2.09 19.26 -2.89
N SER A 198 -0.85 19.12 -3.36
CA SER A 198 -0.49 18.14 -4.40
C SER A 198 -0.70 16.71 -3.89
N ILE A 199 -0.29 16.42 -2.66
CA ILE A 199 -0.51 15.14 -1.99
C ILE A 199 -2.02 14.89 -1.83
N SER A 200 -2.81 15.86 -1.36
CA SER A 200 -4.27 15.72 -1.24
C SER A 200 -4.93 15.40 -2.59
N SER A 201 -4.53 16.09 -3.66
CA SER A 201 -5.01 15.81 -5.03
C SER A 201 -4.66 14.37 -5.45
N LEU A 202 -3.45 13.92 -5.15
CA LEU A 202 -2.99 12.57 -5.47
C LEU A 202 -3.68 11.49 -4.61
N THR A 203 -4.01 11.79 -3.35
CA THR A 203 -4.79 10.91 -2.47
C THR A 203 -6.22 10.72 -2.96
N LEU A 204 -6.82 11.71 -3.64
CA LEU A 204 -8.13 11.57 -4.27
C LEU A 204 -8.10 10.52 -5.39
N ILE A 205 -7.07 10.55 -6.24
CA ILE A 205 -6.86 9.52 -7.26
C ILE A 205 -6.57 8.17 -6.59
N GLY A 206 -5.77 8.16 -5.53
CA GLY A 206 -5.49 6.98 -4.71
C GLY A 206 -6.74 6.37 -4.08
N MET A 207 -7.72 7.19 -3.69
CA MET A 207 -9.00 6.73 -3.16
C MET A 207 -9.79 5.94 -4.21
N LEU A 208 -9.89 6.46 -5.43
CA LEU A 208 -10.55 5.76 -6.55
C LEU A 208 -9.83 4.44 -6.85
N ALA A 209 -8.50 4.45 -6.85
CA ALA A 209 -7.69 3.24 -6.99
C ALA A 209 -7.91 2.25 -5.85
N ALA A 210 -8.05 2.72 -4.60
CA ALA A 210 -8.32 1.86 -3.45
C ALA A 210 -9.72 1.24 -3.52
N ILE A 211 -10.75 2.02 -3.86
CA ILE A 211 -12.13 1.52 -4.02
C ILE A 211 -12.18 0.43 -5.09
N THR A 212 -11.49 0.62 -6.21
CA THR A 212 -11.49 -0.36 -7.31
C THR A 212 -10.64 -1.59 -7.02
N TYR A 213 -9.39 -1.41 -6.58
CA TYR A 213 -8.44 -2.50 -6.44
C TYR A 213 -8.40 -3.11 -5.04
N THR A 214 -8.41 -2.29 -3.99
CA THR A 214 -8.37 -2.78 -2.61
C THR A 214 -9.67 -3.48 -2.23
N ALA A 215 -10.84 -2.90 -2.58
CA ALA A 215 -12.13 -3.53 -2.25
C ALA A 215 -12.30 -4.89 -2.93
N TYR A 216 -11.98 -4.98 -4.22
CA TYR A 216 -11.96 -6.26 -4.91
C TYR A 216 -10.87 -7.20 -4.36
N GLY A 217 -9.73 -6.66 -3.99
CA GLY A 217 -8.63 -7.39 -3.36
C GLY A 217 -9.02 -8.06 -2.05
N MET A 218 -9.81 -7.38 -1.21
CA MET A 218 -10.29 -7.88 0.08
C MET A 218 -11.14 -9.16 -0.06
N SER A 219 -11.90 -9.30 -1.15
CA SER A 219 -12.67 -10.52 -1.45
C SER A 219 -11.87 -11.54 -2.26
N ALA A 220 -11.12 -11.10 -3.27
CA ALA A 220 -10.42 -12.00 -4.18
C ALA A 220 -9.19 -12.66 -3.53
N LEU A 221 -8.45 -11.99 -2.65
CA LEU A 221 -7.28 -12.55 -1.98
C LEU A 221 -7.63 -13.84 -1.20
N PRO A 222 -8.57 -13.82 -0.24
CA PRO A 222 -8.90 -15.03 0.52
C PRO A 222 -9.50 -16.13 -0.36
N LEU A 223 -10.37 -15.78 -1.32
CA LEU A 223 -10.96 -16.76 -2.24
C LEU A 223 -9.90 -17.48 -3.07
N ASN A 224 -8.87 -16.76 -3.54
CA ASN A 224 -7.76 -17.37 -4.26
C ASN A 224 -6.86 -18.22 -3.35
N LEU A 225 -6.74 -17.87 -2.06
CA LEU A 225 -6.01 -18.68 -1.08
C LEU A 225 -6.74 -20.01 -0.81
N ILE A 226 -8.08 -19.98 -0.65
CA ILE A 226 -8.92 -21.15 -0.37
C ILE A 226 -9.03 -22.05 -1.59
N LYS A 227 -9.36 -21.48 -2.76
CA LYS A 227 -9.48 -22.24 -4.01
C LYS A 227 -8.16 -22.93 -4.37
N GLY A 228 -7.04 -22.29 -4.04
CA GLY A 228 -5.71 -22.76 -4.37
C GLY A 228 -5.46 -22.78 -5.89
N THR A 229 -4.21 -23.01 -6.29
CA THR A 229 -3.90 -23.35 -7.68
C THR A 229 -4.37 -24.78 -7.95
N ARG A 230 -4.85 -25.11 -9.17
CA ARG A 230 -5.14 -26.50 -9.55
C ARG A 230 -3.90 -27.35 -9.22
N SER A 231 -4.09 -28.47 -8.53
CA SER A 231 -2.97 -29.28 -8.07
C SER A 231 -2.20 -29.78 -9.29
N ALA A 232 -0.88 -29.65 -9.31
CA ALA A 232 -0.06 -30.19 -10.40
C ALA A 232 -0.28 -31.71 -10.57
N ALA A 233 -0.56 -32.42 -9.47
CA ALA A 233 -0.92 -33.84 -9.49
C ALA A 233 -2.28 -34.11 -10.15
N TYR A 234 -3.26 -33.21 -9.96
CA TYR A 234 -4.57 -33.33 -10.60
C TYR A 234 -4.50 -32.95 -12.09
N GLU A 235 -3.69 -31.94 -12.45
CA GLU A 235 -3.40 -31.64 -13.86
C GLU A 235 -2.62 -32.76 -14.54
N ARG A 236 -1.74 -33.48 -13.82
CA ARG A 236 -1.08 -34.68 -14.34
C ARG A 236 -2.09 -35.79 -14.58
N LEU A 237 -2.95 -36.08 -13.60
CA LEU A 237 -3.97 -37.13 -13.72
C LEU A 237 -4.87 -36.90 -14.94
N GLU A 238 -5.41 -35.69 -15.11
CA GLU A 238 -6.22 -35.31 -16.28
C GLU A 238 -5.42 -35.42 -17.59
N ASN A 239 -4.14 -34.99 -17.60
CA ASN A 239 -3.30 -35.11 -18.79
C ASN A 239 -2.93 -36.57 -19.10
N THR A 240 -2.89 -37.46 -18.10
CA THR A 240 -2.70 -38.91 -18.29
C THR A 240 -3.98 -39.55 -18.86
N GLU A 241 -5.16 -39.18 -18.35
CA GLU A 241 -6.46 -39.60 -18.92
C GLU A 241 -6.60 -39.16 -20.39
N ASP A 242 -6.26 -37.92 -20.72
CA ASP A 242 -6.25 -37.39 -22.09
C ASP A 242 -5.28 -38.16 -23.01
N ILE A 243 -4.14 -38.63 -22.50
CA ILE A 243 -3.17 -39.43 -23.27
C ILE A 243 -3.78 -40.80 -23.57
N GLU A 244 -4.39 -41.45 -22.58
CA GLU A 244 -5.04 -42.75 -22.75
C GLU A 244 -6.18 -42.70 -23.78
N GLU A 245 -7.02 -41.66 -23.73
CA GLU A 245 -8.11 -41.46 -24.71
C GLU A 245 -7.56 -41.30 -26.14
N VAL A 246 -6.52 -40.47 -26.31
CA VAL A 246 -5.90 -40.25 -27.63
C VAL A 246 -5.20 -41.52 -28.13
N GLU A 247 -4.54 -42.29 -27.26
CA GLU A 247 -3.93 -43.57 -27.62
C GLU A 247 -4.98 -44.60 -28.05
N GLN A 248 -6.14 -44.67 -27.37
CA GLN A 248 -7.25 -45.53 -27.76
C GLN A 248 -7.79 -45.16 -29.15
N HIS A 249 -7.94 -43.87 -29.46
CA HIS A 249 -8.34 -43.42 -30.80
C HIS A 249 -7.32 -43.77 -31.88
N ILE A 250 -6.02 -43.62 -31.60
CA ILE A 250 -4.95 -44.04 -32.51
C ILE A 250 -5.00 -45.55 -32.76
N GLN A 251 -5.17 -46.35 -31.70
CA GLN A 251 -5.28 -47.81 -31.81
C GLN A 251 -6.52 -48.23 -32.60
N THR A 252 -7.66 -47.55 -32.40
CA THR A 252 -8.90 -47.80 -33.14
C THR A 252 -8.78 -47.47 -34.63
N ILE A 253 -8.06 -46.40 -34.99
CA ILE A 253 -7.80 -46.08 -36.40
C ILE A 253 -6.78 -47.06 -36.99
N LYS A 254 -5.76 -47.46 -36.23
CA LYS A 254 -4.76 -48.45 -36.68
C LYS A 254 -5.36 -49.86 -36.83
N SER A 255 -6.30 -50.25 -35.98
CA SER A 255 -6.97 -51.55 -36.09
C SER A 255 -7.84 -51.64 -37.35
N LYS A 256 -8.51 -50.54 -37.76
CA LYS A 256 -9.19 -50.44 -39.07
C LYS A 256 -8.26 -50.64 -40.27
N SER A 257 -6.95 -50.47 -40.09
CA SER A 257 -5.92 -50.68 -41.11
C SER A 257 -5.26 -52.07 -41.07
N LYS A 258 -5.54 -52.90 -40.05
CA LYS A 258 -4.92 -54.24 -39.92
C LYS A 258 -5.34 -55.21 -41.04
N ASP A 259 -6.44 -54.95 -41.73
CA ASP A 259 -6.95 -55.74 -42.85
C ASP A 259 -6.14 -55.57 -44.16
N GLY A 260 -4.98 -54.91 -44.13
CA GLY A 260 -4.13 -54.67 -45.31
C GLY A 260 -4.66 -53.61 -46.29
N ARG A 261 -5.84 -53.03 -46.02
CA ARG A 261 -6.43 -51.97 -46.83
C ARG A 261 -5.79 -50.60 -46.54
N PRO A 262 -5.50 -49.78 -47.56
CA PRO A 262 -4.96 -48.44 -47.35
C PRO A 262 -5.95 -47.57 -46.56
N LEU A 263 -5.47 -46.87 -45.52
CA LEU A 263 -6.32 -45.97 -44.74
C LEU A 263 -6.96 -44.88 -45.63
N PRO A 264 -8.26 -44.57 -45.42
CA PRO A 264 -8.93 -43.45 -46.06
C PRO A 264 -8.17 -42.13 -45.83
N ALA A 265 -8.21 -41.21 -46.79
CA ALA A 265 -7.53 -39.91 -46.68
C ALA A 265 -7.99 -39.11 -45.44
N ARG A 266 -9.25 -39.26 -45.03
CA ARG A 266 -9.81 -38.67 -43.80
C ARG A 266 -9.16 -39.26 -42.54
N ASP A 267 -9.05 -40.58 -42.46
CA ASP A 267 -8.48 -41.27 -41.30
C ASP A 267 -6.96 -41.04 -41.19
N LYS A 268 -6.25 -40.90 -42.32
CA LYS A 268 -4.84 -40.46 -42.32
C LYS A 268 -4.65 -39.06 -41.74
N ARG A 269 -5.55 -38.12 -42.02
CA ARG A 269 -5.51 -36.76 -41.45
C ARG A 269 -5.83 -36.77 -39.96
N ALA A 270 -6.87 -37.52 -39.56
CA ALA A 270 -7.22 -37.69 -38.15
C ALA A 270 -6.07 -38.33 -37.34
N LEU A 271 -5.43 -39.37 -37.88
CA LEU A 271 -4.28 -40.01 -37.25
C LEU A 271 -3.14 -39.02 -37.01
N LYS A 272 -2.77 -38.20 -38.02
CA LYS A 272 -1.73 -37.17 -37.86
C LYS A 272 -2.10 -36.16 -36.78
N GLN A 273 -3.35 -35.70 -36.75
CA GLN A 273 -3.83 -34.75 -35.74
C GLN A 273 -3.75 -35.34 -34.31
N PHE A 274 -4.13 -36.61 -34.14
CA PHE A 274 -4.03 -37.29 -32.85
C PHE A 274 -2.58 -37.52 -32.43
N GLU A 275 -1.67 -37.87 -33.36
CA GLU A 275 -0.24 -37.99 -33.07
C GLU A 275 0.39 -36.65 -32.67
N GLU A 276 -0.01 -35.55 -33.31
CA GLU A 276 0.42 -34.19 -32.91
C GLU A 276 -0.10 -33.82 -31.53
N ARG A 277 -1.38 -34.08 -31.24
CA ARG A 277 -1.96 -33.86 -29.91
C ARG A 277 -1.25 -34.68 -28.85
N LEU A 278 -0.97 -35.95 -29.11
CA LEU A 278 -0.22 -36.84 -28.20
C LEU A 278 1.21 -36.32 -27.94
N ARG A 279 1.91 -35.80 -28.96
CA ARG A 279 3.21 -35.15 -28.76
C ARG A 279 3.12 -33.93 -27.85
N THR A 280 2.06 -33.12 -27.96
CA THR A 280 1.87 -31.96 -27.07
C THR A 280 1.56 -32.37 -25.64
N LEU A 281 0.69 -33.37 -25.45
CA LEU A 281 0.32 -33.90 -24.13
C LEU A 281 1.52 -34.54 -23.42
N ARG A 282 2.34 -35.35 -24.12
CA ARG A 282 3.59 -35.92 -23.54
C ARG A 282 4.66 -34.88 -23.24
N LYS A 283 4.71 -33.77 -23.97
CA LYS A 283 5.58 -32.63 -23.60
C LYS A 283 5.11 -31.97 -22.32
N ARG A 284 3.80 -31.78 -22.17
CA ARG A 284 3.18 -31.22 -20.96
C ARG A 284 3.37 -32.13 -19.75
N GLU A 285 3.22 -33.44 -19.92
CA GLU A 285 3.43 -34.45 -18.88
C GLU A 285 4.85 -34.40 -18.30
N ARG A 286 5.88 -34.39 -19.16
CA ARG A 286 7.28 -34.29 -18.71
C ARG A 286 7.57 -32.99 -17.95
N HIS A 287 6.91 -31.89 -18.33
CA HIS A 287 7.00 -30.63 -17.58
C HIS A 287 6.29 -30.72 -16.22
N LEU A 288 5.11 -31.35 -16.16
CA LEU A 288 4.36 -31.55 -14.92
C LEU A 288 5.10 -32.49 -13.97
N GLU A 289 5.72 -33.54 -14.47
CA GLU A 289 6.53 -34.49 -13.70
C GLU A 289 7.78 -33.84 -13.10
N PHE A 290 8.48 -32.99 -13.86
CA PHE A 290 9.61 -32.21 -13.32
C PHE A 290 9.17 -31.26 -12.20
N ILE A 291 7.99 -30.64 -12.35
CA ILE A 291 7.41 -29.76 -11.33
C ILE A 291 7.01 -30.58 -10.09
N GLU A 292 6.36 -31.73 -10.29
CA GLU A 292 5.88 -32.60 -9.22
C GLU A 292 7.02 -33.21 -8.39
N ASN A 293 8.11 -33.64 -9.01
CA ASN A 293 9.25 -34.25 -8.32
C ASN A 293 10.12 -33.23 -7.57
N SER A 294 9.88 -31.94 -7.73
CA SER A 294 10.63 -30.91 -7.00
C SER A 294 10.26 -30.93 -5.51
N CYS A 295 11.26 -30.93 -4.62
CA CYS A 295 11.05 -30.86 -3.16
C CYS A 295 10.10 -29.69 -2.75
N TRP A 296 10.07 -28.64 -3.56
CA TRP A 296 9.23 -27.46 -3.39
C TRP A 296 7.72 -27.73 -3.49
N THR A 297 7.26 -28.71 -4.28
CA THR A 297 5.83 -29.05 -4.41
C THR A 297 5.33 -29.87 -3.23
N LYS A 298 6.14 -30.78 -2.69
CA LYS A 298 5.84 -31.50 -1.45
C LYS A 298 5.71 -30.54 -0.27
N PHE A 299 6.65 -29.60 -0.13
CA PHE A 299 6.56 -28.52 0.87
C PHE A 299 5.36 -27.60 0.63
N CYS A 300 5.10 -27.19 -0.62
CA CYS A 300 3.93 -26.38 -0.96
C CYS A 300 2.59 -27.10 -0.74
N GLY A 301 2.58 -28.43 -0.84
CA GLY A 301 1.46 -29.32 -0.52
C GLY A 301 1.20 -29.36 0.98
N ALA A 302 2.24 -29.51 1.81
CA ALA A 302 2.13 -29.43 3.27
C ALA A 302 1.63 -28.04 3.76
N LEU A 303 1.96 -26.97 3.02
CA LEU A 303 1.46 -25.62 3.29
C LEU A 303 0.01 -25.37 2.82
N ARG A 304 -0.67 -26.32 2.15
CA ARG A 304 -2.09 -26.18 1.73
C ARG A 304 -3.05 -25.91 2.90
N PRO A 305 -3.10 -26.74 3.96
CA PRO A 305 -4.00 -26.49 5.08
C PRO A 305 -3.74 -25.11 5.70
N LEU A 306 -2.47 -24.71 5.84
CA LEU A 306 -2.11 -23.39 6.32
C LEU A 306 -2.64 -22.27 5.40
N LYS A 307 -2.53 -22.41 4.07
CA LYS A 307 -3.10 -21.43 3.12
C LYS A 307 -4.62 -21.30 3.24
N ILE A 308 -5.32 -22.41 3.47
CA ILE A 308 -6.78 -22.40 3.67
C ILE A 308 -7.13 -21.69 4.98
N ILE A 309 -6.42 -21.99 6.07
CA ILE A 309 -6.57 -21.33 7.37
C ILE A 309 -6.36 -19.81 7.23
N TRP A 310 -5.27 -19.40 6.56
CA TRP A 310 -5.02 -17.99 6.25
C TRP A 310 -6.13 -17.36 5.41
N GLY A 311 -6.68 -18.10 4.43
CA GLY A 311 -7.81 -17.63 3.62
C GLY A 311 -9.08 -17.40 4.45
N ILE A 312 -9.42 -18.33 5.36
CA ILE A 312 -10.55 -18.18 6.28
C ILE A 312 -10.33 -17.00 7.22
N PHE A 313 -9.13 -16.87 7.79
CA PHE A 313 -8.76 -15.73 8.63
C PHE A 313 -8.97 -14.39 7.89
N PHE A 314 -8.49 -14.27 6.64
CA PHE A 314 -8.68 -13.06 5.86
C PHE A 314 -10.14 -12.78 5.48
N ILE A 315 -11.01 -13.79 5.37
CA ILE A 315 -12.47 -13.60 5.23
C ILE A 315 -13.06 -12.98 6.49
N LEU A 316 -12.68 -13.49 7.67
CA LEU A 316 -13.15 -12.95 8.95
C LEU A 316 -12.72 -11.49 9.13
N VAL A 317 -11.47 -11.17 8.79
CA VAL A 317 -10.96 -9.78 8.82
C VAL A 317 -11.73 -8.91 7.82
N ALA A 318 -11.96 -9.37 6.59
CA ALA A 318 -12.74 -8.63 5.60
C ALA A 318 -14.18 -8.36 6.10
N LEU A 319 -14.83 -9.36 6.69
CA LEU A 319 -16.17 -9.24 7.25
C LEU A 319 -16.20 -8.21 8.39
N LEU A 320 -15.20 -8.23 9.28
CA LEU A 320 -15.06 -7.25 10.36
C LEU A 320 -14.99 -5.82 9.79
N PHE A 321 -14.18 -5.59 8.76
CA PHE A 321 -14.09 -4.27 8.10
C PHE A 321 -15.42 -3.85 7.46
N VAL A 322 -16.09 -4.77 6.75
CA VAL A 322 -17.38 -4.47 6.09
C VAL A 322 -18.44 -4.09 7.13
N ILE A 323 -18.57 -4.86 8.22
CA ILE A 323 -19.52 -4.57 9.30
C ILE A 323 -19.17 -3.23 9.95
N SER A 324 -17.89 -2.98 10.23
CA SER A 324 -17.42 -1.73 10.85
C SER A 324 -17.72 -0.49 10.01
N LEU A 325 -17.45 -0.57 8.70
CA LEU A 325 -17.73 0.50 7.76
C LEU A 325 -19.23 0.71 7.57
N PHE A 326 -19.99 -0.39 7.48
CA PHE A 326 -21.45 -0.34 7.37
C PHE A 326 -22.09 0.32 8.59
N LEU A 327 -21.73 -0.09 9.80
CA LEU A 327 -22.24 0.51 11.04
C LEU A 327 -21.84 1.97 11.17
N SER A 328 -20.62 2.34 10.77
CA SER A 328 -20.17 3.74 10.78
C SER A 328 -20.95 4.61 9.80
N ASN A 329 -21.24 4.10 8.60
CA ASN A 329 -22.04 4.83 7.61
C ASN A 329 -23.52 4.89 7.99
N LEU A 330 -24.04 3.84 8.62
CA LEU A 330 -25.40 3.80 9.17
C LEU A 330 -25.57 4.82 10.29
N ASP A 331 -24.60 4.93 11.21
CA ASP A 331 -24.62 5.94 12.27
C ASP A 331 -24.59 7.36 11.69
N LYS A 332 -23.75 7.60 10.67
CA LYS A 332 -23.75 8.87 9.92
C LYS A 332 -25.08 9.16 9.24
N ALA A 333 -25.72 8.16 8.64
CA ALA A 333 -26.98 8.34 7.93
C ALA A 333 -28.15 8.62 8.87
N LEU A 334 -28.18 8.00 10.05
CA LEU A 334 -29.29 8.13 11.00
C LEU A 334 -29.18 9.35 11.93
N HIS A 335 -27.96 9.76 12.30
CA HIS A 335 -27.76 10.73 13.38
C HIS A 335 -27.04 12.01 12.94
N SER A 336 -26.78 12.21 11.65
CA SER A 336 -26.11 13.42 11.20
C SER A 336 -27.04 14.61 11.02
N ALA A 337 -26.52 15.81 11.29
CA ALA A 337 -27.20 17.11 11.21
C ALA A 337 -27.52 17.60 9.78
N GLY A 338 -27.59 16.69 8.80
CA GLY A 338 -28.00 16.96 7.41
C GLY A 338 -26.85 17.28 6.44
N ILE A 339 -27.22 17.57 5.19
CA ILE A 339 -26.30 17.82 4.06
C ILE A 339 -25.49 19.12 4.26
N ASP A 340 -26.10 20.14 4.88
CA ASP A 340 -25.50 21.46 5.08
C ASP A 340 -24.36 21.48 6.11
N SER A 341 -24.30 20.47 6.99
CA SER A 341 -23.25 20.33 8.01
C SER A 341 -22.18 19.28 7.66
N GLY A 342 -22.09 18.83 6.41
CA GLY A 342 -21.01 17.93 5.95
C GLY A 342 -20.99 16.56 6.64
N PHE A 343 -22.14 16.09 7.10
CA PHE A 343 -22.30 14.83 7.83
C PHE A 343 -21.54 14.72 9.17
N ILE A 344 -21.30 15.82 9.89
CA ILE A 344 -20.64 15.79 11.22
C ILE A 344 -21.59 15.12 12.23
N ILE A 345 -21.10 14.11 12.96
CA ILE A 345 -21.82 13.42 14.05
C ILE A 345 -21.39 14.06 15.38
N PHE A 346 -22.34 14.59 16.14
CA PHE A 346 -22.06 15.22 17.46
C PHE A 346 -22.03 14.23 18.64
N GLY A 347 -22.21 12.93 18.37
CA GLY A 347 -22.02 11.84 19.33
C GLY A 347 -22.23 10.47 18.68
N ALA A 348 -21.24 9.60 18.75
CA ALA A 348 -21.36 8.21 18.29
C ALA A 348 -22.20 7.40 19.29
N ASN A 349 -23.41 7.00 18.90
CA ASN A 349 -24.27 6.16 19.74
C ASN A 349 -24.27 4.69 19.28
N LEU A 350 -23.99 4.43 17.99
CA LEU A 350 -23.73 3.08 17.49
C LEU A 350 -22.25 2.72 17.61
N SER A 351 -21.99 1.66 18.38
CA SER A 351 -20.63 1.20 18.65
C SER A 351 -20.05 0.43 17.46
N ASN A 352 -19.13 1.07 16.72
CA ASN A 352 -18.35 0.38 15.70
C ASN A 352 -17.38 -0.62 16.38
N PRO A 353 -17.41 -1.92 16.02
CA PRO A 353 -16.58 -2.93 16.65
C PRO A 353 -15.07 -2.64 16.52
N LEU A 354 -14.61 -2.06 15.41
CA LEU A 354 -13.20 -1.63 15.30
C LEU A 354 -12.88 -0.47 16.25
N ASN A 355 -13.80 0.50 16.38
CA ASN A 355 -13.60 1.67 17.24
C ASN A 355 -13.69 1.34 18.75
N MET A 356 -14.37 0.25 19.12
CA MET A 356 -14.32 -0.30 20.48
C MET A 356 -13.05 -1.13 20.72
N LEU A 357 -12.67 -1.92 19.72
CA LEU A 357 -11.53 -2.83 19.80
C LEU A 357 -10.21 -2.06 19.92
N LEU A 358 -10.03 -0.98 19.15
CA LEU A 358 -8.80 -0.18 19.14
C LEU A 358 -8.42 0.38 20.53
N PRO A 359 -9.30 1.08 21.27
CA PRO A 359 -9.00 1.56 22.62
C PRO A 359 -8.81 0.44 23.66
N LEU A 360 -9.54 -0.68 23.52
CA LEU A 360 -9.36 -1.84 24.39
C LEU A 360 -7.97 -2.45 24.22
N LEU A 361 -7.49 -2.59 22.98
CA LEU A 361 -6.13 -3.09 22.71
C LEU A 361 -5.05 -2.09 23.12
N GLN A 362 -5.33 -0.78 23.09
CA GLN A 362 -4.40 0.25 23.59
C GLN A 362 -4.10 0.11 25.10
N THR A 363 -4.99 -0.50 25.89
CA THR A 363 -4.73 -0.74 27.33
C THR A 363 -3.67 -1.82 27.58
N VAL A 364 -3.42 -2.70 26.59
CA VAL A 364 -2.42 -3.78 26.67
C VAL A 364 -1.33 -3.54 25.63
N PHE A 365 -0.44 -2.59 25.92
CA PHE A 365 0.76 -2.38 25.11
C PHE A 365 1.58 -3.68 25.03
N PRO A 366 2.02 -4.16 23.84
CA PRO A 366 2.09 -3.50 22.53
C PRO A 366 1.09 -4.03 21.46
N LEU A 367 -0.08 -4.54 21.87
CA LEU A 367 -0.96 -5.28 20.95
C LEU A 367 -1.66 -4.40 19.91
N ASP A 368 -1.93 -3.14 20.22
CA ASP A 368 -2.49 -2.13 19.32
C ASP A 368 -1.59 -1.87 18.09
N TYR A 369 -0.28 -1.74 18.31
CA TYR A 369 0.73 -1.59 17.27
C TYR A 369 0.78 -2.81 16.34
N ILE A 370 0.75 -4.02 16.89
CA ILE A 370 0.76 -5.26 16.10
C ILE A 370 -0.50 -5.32 15.23
N LEU A 371 -1.66 -4.97 15.79
CA LEU A 371 -2.91 -4.96 15.06
C LEU A 371 -2.89 -3.96 13.90
N ILE A 372 -2.46 -2.72 14.13
CA ILE A 372 -2.38 -1.69 13.09
C ILE A 372 -1.40 -2.10 11.98
N THR A 373 -0.26 -2.70 12.35
CA THR A 373 0.70 -3.24 11.38
C THR A 373 0.07 -4.34 10.52
N ILE A 374 -0.65 -5.29 11.14
CA ILE A 374 -1.37 -6.35 10.42
C ILE A 374 -2.42 -5.76 9.48
N ILE A 375 -3.16 -4.75 9.91
CA ILE A 375 -4.18 -4.07 9.11
C ILE A 375 -3.53 -3.39 7.89
N ILE A 376 -2.48 -2.60 8.08
CA ILE A 376 -1.79 -1.90 6.99
C ILE A 376 -1.21 -2.91 5.98
N MET A 377 -0.55 -3.96 6.48
CA MET A 377 -0.02 -5.02 5.61
C MET A 377 -1.15 -5.73 4.86
N TYR A 378 -2.28 -6.00 5.51
CA TYR A 378 -3.46 -6.58 4.87
C TYR A 378 -3.99 -5.68 3.73
N PHE A 379 -4.11 -4.37 3.94
CA PHE A 379 -4.51 -3.41 2.90
C PHE A 379 -3.56 -3.41 1.70
N ILE A 380 -2.26 -3.50 1.92
CA ILE A 380 -1.26 -3.58 0.84
C ILE A 380 -1.39 -4.89 0.07
N PHE A 381 -1.43 -6.03 0.77
CA PHE A 381 -1.51 -7.35 0.13
C PHE A 381 -2.80 -7.54 -0.66
N THR A 382 -3.93 -7.07 -0.11
CA THR A 382 -5.22 -7.10 -0.82
C THR A 382 -5.17 -6.22 -2.07
N SER A 383 -4.62 -5.00 -1.99
CA SER A 383 -4.44 -4.12 -3.15
C SER A 383 -3.59 -4.76 -4.24
N MET A 384 -2.44 -5.36 -3.88
CA MET A 384 -1.60 -6.10 -4.82
C MET A 384 -2.34 -7.28 -5.47
N ALA A 385 -3.14 -8.02 -4.71
CA ALA A 385 -3.95 -9.12 -5.24
C ALA A 385 -5.08 -8.62 -6.14
N GLY A 386 -5.69 -7.47 -5.82
CA GLY A 386 -6.73 -6.83 -6.61
C GLY A 386 -6.22 -6.39 -7.98
N ILE A 387 -5.12 -5.63 -8.03
CA ILE A 387 -4.48 -5.20 -9.28
C ILE A 387 -4.11 -6.41 -10.14
N ARG A 388 -3.59 -7.48 -9.53
CA ARG A 388 -3.21 -8.71 -10.25
C ARG A 388 -4.40 -9.40 -10.90
N ASN A 389 -5.52 -9.53 -10.18
CA ASN A 389 -6.65 -10.33 -10.61
C ASN A 389 -7.55 -9.58 -11.61
N ILE A 390 -7.78 -8.28 -11.39
CA ILE A 390 -8.55 -7.43 -12.32
C ILE A 390 -7.71 -7.07 -13.56
N GLY A 391 -6.40 -6.86 -13.36
CA GLY A 391 -5.53 -6.20 -14.35
C GLY A 391 -5.64 -4.67 -14.28
N ILE A 392 -4.90 -3.99 -15.14
CA ILE A 392 -4.87 -2.52 -15.18
C ILE A 392 -5.94 -2.04 -16.16
N TRP A 393 -6.86 -1.21 -15.67
CA TRP A 393 -7.99 -0.68 -16.45
C TRP A 393 -7.82 0.82 -16.64
N PHE A 394 -8.19 1.30 -17.82
CA PHE A 394 -8.25 2.72 -18.14
C PHE A 394 -9.57 3.00 -18.86
N PHE A 395 -10.45 3.80 -18.26
CA PHE A 395 -11.77 4.17 -18.80
C PHE A 395 -12.51 3.01 -19.49
N TRP A 396 -12.77 1.92 -18.75
CA TRP A 396 -13.45 0.69 -19.22
C TRP A 396 -12.67 -0.27 -20.13
N ILE A 397 -11.47 0.09 -20.59
CA ILE A 397 -10.63 -0.80 -21.41
C ILE A 397 -9.56 -1.45 -20.52
N ARG A 398 -9.43 -2.78 -20.61
CA ARG A 398 -8.37 -3.51 -19.92
C ARG A 398 -7.05 -3.38 -20.71
N LEU A 399 -6.19 -2.47 -20.26
CA LEU A 399 -4.91 -2.16 -20.90
C LEU A 399 -3.89 -3.30 -20.71
N TYR A 400 -3.72 -3.78 -19.47
CA TYR A 400 -2.74 -4.83 -19.17
C TYR A 400 -3.32 -5.95 -18.32
N LYS A 401 -3.06 -7.20 -18.72
CA LYS A 401 -3.37 -8.40 -17.93
C LYS A 401 -2.11 -8.91 -17.23
N ILE A 402 -2.13 -8.91 -15.91
CA ILE A 402 -0.98 -9.34 -15.10
C ILE A 402 -0.94 -10.87 -15.02
N ARG A 403 0.15 -11.46 -15.49
CA ARG A 403 0.40 -12.92 -15.44
C ARG A 403 1.78 -13.19 -14.88
N ARG A 404 1.91 -14.25 -14.09
CA ARG A 404 3.20 -14.67 -13.53
C ARG A 404 4.20 -14.99 -14.64
N GLY A 405 5.40 -14.40 -14.56
CA GLY A 405 6.50 -14.62 -15.49
C GLY A 405 6.28 -14.13 -16.93
N ARG A 406 5.21 -13.36 -17.18
CA ARG A 406 4.86 -12.85 -18.52
C ARG A 406 4.35 -11.41 -18.51
N THR A 407 4.55 -10.65 -17.43
CA THR A 407 4.20 -9.21 -17.44
C THR A 407 5.28 -8.42 -18.14
N ARG A 408 4.85 -7.56 -19.07
CA ARG A 408 5.72 -6.52 -19.63
C ARG A 408 6.18 -5.55 -18.53
N PRO A 409 7.39 -4.99 -18.62
CA PRO A 409 7.88 -4.03 -17.65
C PRO A 409 6.98 -2.81 -17.47
N GLN A 410 6.35 -2.32 -18.54
CA GLN A 410 5.37 -1.23 -18.48
C GLN A 410 4.20 -1.50 -17.56
N ALA A 411 3.60 -2.70 -17.67
CA ALA A 411 2.50 -3.11 -16.82
C ALA A 411 2.93 -3.17 -15.35
N LEU A 412 4.19 -3.55 -15.10
CA LEU A 412 4.76 -3.57 -13.76
C LEU A 412 4.97 -2.15 -13.21
N LEU A 413 5.43 -1.21 -14.03
CA LEU A 413 5.57 0.21 -13.67
C LEU A 413 4.21 0.83 -13.32
N PHE A 414 3.16 0.58 -14.11
CA PHE A 414 1.80 1.03 -13.78
C PHE A 414 1.26 0.38 -12.51
N LEU A 415 1.54 -0.91 -12.26
CA LEU A 415 1.18 -1.55 -10.98
C LEU A 415 1.85 -0.83 -9.80
N CYS A 416 3.15 -0.51 -9.91
CA CYS A 416 3.87 0.21 -8.87
C CYS A 416 3.30 1.62 -8.67
N MET A 417 2.96 2.33 -9.75
CA MET A 417 2.33 3.65 -9.68
C MET A 417 0.97 3.59 -8.96
N ILE A 418 0.08 2.67 -9.35
CA ILE A 418 -1.23 2.49 -8.69
C ILE A 418 -1.03 2.14 -7.21
N LEU A 419 -0.09 1.27 -6.89
CA LEU A 419 0.20 0.89 -5.51
C LEU A 419 0.72 2.08 -4.68
N LEU A 420 1.61 2.91 -5.24
CA LEU A 420 2.08 4.14 -4.60
C LEU A 420 0.91 5.08 -4.27
N LEU A 421 -0.03 5.25 -5.21
CA LEU A 421 -1.24 6.07 -5.00
C LEU A 421 -2.14 5.51 -3.88
N ILE A 422 -2.35 4.18 -3.85
CA ILE A 422 -3.15 3.52 -2.81
C ILE A 422 -2.47 3.65 -1.44
N VAL A 423 -1.15 3.47 -1.36
CA VAL A 423 -0.37 3.63 -0.12
C VAL A 423 -0.42 5.08 0.36
N LEU A 424 -0.28 6.04 -0.56
CA LEU A 424 -0.38 7.46 -0.23
C LEU A 424 -1.76 7.79 0.37
N HIS A 425 -2.84 7.33 -0.28
CA HIS A 425 -4.20 7.48 0.26
C HIS A 425 -4.36 6.81 1.64
N THR A 426 -3.92 5.56 1.78
CA THR A 426 -4.08 4.79 3.02
C THR A 426 -3.29 5.43 4.17
N SER A 427 -2.06 5.89 3.92
CA SER A 427 -1.24 6.58 4.92
C SER A 427 -1.85 7.91 5.34
N TYR A 428 -2.22 8.76 4.39
CA TYR A 428 -2.83 10.05 4.67
C TYR A 428 -4.17 9.93 5.42
N MET A 429 -5.05 9.00 5.03
CA MET A 429 -6.30 8.74 5.72
C MET A 429 -6.09 8.16 7.12
N THR A 430 -5.11 7.28 7.31
CA THR A 430 -4.81 6.70 8.62
C THR A 430 -4.34 7.78 9.58
N ILE A 431 -3.40 8.63 9.16
CA ILE A 431 -2.90 9.76 9.97
C ILE A 431 -4.05 10.70 10.34
N LYS A 432 -4.90 11.09 9.37
CA LYS A 432 -6.02 12.00 9.64
C LYS A 432 -7.06 11.42 10.60
N ASN A 433 -7.41 10.15 10.44
CA ASN A 433 -8.37 9.48 11.33
C ASN A 433 -7.80 9.25 12.73
N ILE A 434 -6.51 8.92 12.83
CA ILE A 434 -5.80 8.81 14.11
C ILE A 434 -5.75 10.18 14.79
N PHE A 435 -5.39 11.25 14.08
CA PHE A 435 -5.40 12.61 14.62
C PHE A 435 -6.80 13.03 15.09
N PHE A 436 -7.84 12.71 14.33
CA PHE A 436 -9.23 12.96 14.73
C PHE A 436 -9.62 12.17 15.98
N MET A 437 -9.26 10.88 16.06
CA MET A 437 -9.47 10.04 17.25
C MET A 437 -8.73 10.58 18.48
N PHE A 438 -7.45 10.95 18.35
CA PHE A 438 -6.68 11.51 19.46
C PHE A 438 -7.19 12.90 19.87
N SER A 439 -7.60 13.75 18.91
CA SER A 439 -8.20 15.05 19.19
C SER A 439 -9.51 14.90 19.96
N GLU A 440 -10.39 13.98 19.54
CA GLU A 440 -11.62 13.65 20.27
C GLU A 440 -11.34 13.05 21.64
N VAL A 441 -10.36 12.14 21.78
CA VAL A 441 -9.97 11.56 23.08
C VAL A 441 -9.41 12.63 24.01
N THR A 442 -8.58 13.57 23.53
CA THR A 442 -8.12 14.73 24.32
C THR A 442 -9.28 15.62 24.72
N LEU A 443 -10.25 15.85 23.84
CA LEU A 443 -11.47 16.63 24.13
C LEU A 443 -12.39 15.88 25.10
N LEU A 444 -12.44 14.55 25.04
CA LEU A 444 -13.20 13.69 25.93
C LEU A 444 -12.56 13.64 27.31
N TYR A 445 -11.24 13.54 27.41
CA TYR A 445 -10.48 13.68 28.65
C TYR A 445 -10.64 15.09 29.23
N HIS A 446 -10.60 16.14 28.41
CA HIS A 446 -10.83 17.51 28.86
C HIS A 446 -12.30 17.71 29.33
N ARG A 447 -13.28 17.10 28.66
CA ARG A 447 -14.70 17.09 29.09
C ARG A 447 -14.93 16.22 30.32
N LEU A 448 -14.19 15.13 30.49
CA LEU A 448 -14.24 14.27 31.67
C LEU A 448 -13.61 14.98 32.87
N ILE A 449 -12.45 15.62 32.70
CA ILE A 449 -11.81 16.51 33.68
C ILE A 449 -12.74 17.67 34.02
N PHE A 450 -13.40 18.28 33.02
CA PHE A 450 -14.37 19.35 33.26
C PHE A 450 -15.61 18.85 34.04
N LYS A 451 -16.16 17.68 33.70
CA LYS A 451 -17.26 17.06 34.45
C LYS A 451 -16.84 16.67 35.87
N ILE A 452 -15.65 16.10 36.05
CA ILE A 452 -15.09 15.75 37.37
C ILE A 452 -14.83 17.02 38.18
N ALA A 453 -14.29 18.08 37.58
CA ALA A 453 -14.08 19.39 38.22
C ALA A 453 -15.40 20.06 38.61
N VAL A 454 -16.43 19.98 37.76
CA VAL A 454 -17.79 20.46 38.06
C VAL A 454 -18.45 19.64 39.18
N ILE A 455 -18.24 18.31 39.20
CA ILE A 455 -18.74 17.42 40.26
C ILE A 455 -18.00 17.67 41.58
N LEU A 456 -16.67 17.84 41.56
CA LEU A 456 -15.85 18.21 42.71
C LEU A 456 -16.18 19.62 43.23
N CYS A 457 -16.48 20.57 42.34
CA CYS A 457 -16.94 21.91 42.74
C CYS A 457 -18.34 21.89 43.36
N LYS A 458 -19.15 20.86 43.06
CA LYS A 458 -20.48 20.62 43.66
C LYS A 458 -20.38 19.99 45.06
N TYR A 459 -19.30 19.27 45.35
CA TYR A 459 -18.97 18.73 46.67
C TYR A 459 -17.95 19.63 47.40
N LYS A 460 -18.48 20.72 47.95
CA LYS A 460 -17.91 21.65 48.95
C LYS A 460 -16.56 21.25 49.58
N THR A 461 -15.46 21.84 49.10
CA THR A 461 -14.29 22.17 49.94
C THR A 461 -13.44 23.30 49.35
N THR A 462 -13.39 24.41 50.10
CA THR A 462 -12.34 25.45 50.24
C THR A 462 -11.66 26.05 49.00
N GLY A 463 -11.60 27.40 48.97
CA GLY A 463 -11.12 28.25 47.87
C GLY A 463 -9.69 28.00 47.33
N PHE A 464 -8.94 27.09 47.93
CA PHE A 464 -7.60 26.66 47.47
C PHE A 464 -7.65 25.81 46.18
N VAL A 465 -8.72 25.03 45.97
CA VAL A 465 -8.88 24.17 44.78
C VAL A 465 -9.17 24.98 43.51
N ARG A 466 -9.85 26.14 43.66
CA ARG A 466 -10.21 27.02 42.55
C ARG A 466 -8.99 27.76 41.97
N GLU A 467 -8.04 28.18 42.80
CA GLU A 467 -6.77 28.78 42.32
C GLU A 467 -5.83 27.76 41.69
N CYS A 468 -5.75 26.53 42.22
CA CYS A 468 -4.95 25.46 41.60
C CYS A 468 -5.51 25.04 40.24
N LEU A 469 -6.84 24.90 40.10
CA LEU A 469 -7.46 24.61 38.81
C LEU A 469 -7.25 25.72 37.78
N TRP A 470 -7.27 26.99 38.20
CA TRP A 470 -7.05 28.14 37.31
C TRP A 470 -5.58 28.24 36.84
N LYS A 471 -4.61 27.94 37.72
CA LYS A 471 -3.19 27.85 37.34
C LYS A 471 -2.88 26.67 36.43
N ILE A 472 -3.53 25.52 36.62
CA ILE A 472 -3.41 24.36 35.72
C ILE A 472 -4.03 24.68 34.34
N PHE A 473 -5.13 25.43 34.30
CA PHE A 473 -5.79 25.82 33.05
C PHE A 473 -4.94 26.77 32.19
N PHE A 474 -4.21 27.71 32.80
CA PHE A 474 -3.36 28.67 32.05
C PHE A 474 -1.96 28.15 31.71
N SER A 475 -1.41 27.22 32.50
CA SER A 475 -0.07 26.67 32.25
C SER A 475 -0.03 25.65 31.10
N SER A 476 -1.19 25.20 30.59
CA SER A 476 -1.29 24.17 29.54
C SER A 476 -1.82 24.70 28.20
N VAL A 477 -2.02 26.02 28.08
CA VAL A 477 -2.48 26.71 26.84
C VAL A 477 -1.31 27.39 26.09
N TYR A 478 -0.07 27.09 26.49
CA TYR A 478 1.15 27.43 25.74
C TYR A 478 2.00 26.19 25.46
#